data_AF-A0A7Y3CU67-F1
#
_entry.id   AF-A0A7Y3CU67-F1
#
_cell.length_a   1.000
_cell.length_b   1.000
_cell.length_c   1.000
_cell.angle_alpha   90.00
_cell.angle_beta   90.00
_cell.angle_gamma   90.00
#
_symmetry.space_group_name_H-M   'P 1'
#
loop_
_entity.id
_entity.type
_entity.pdbx_description
1 polymer ?
#
loop_
_entity_poly.entity_id
_entity_poly.type
_entity_poly.pdbx_seq_one_letter_code
_entity_poly.pdbx_strand_id
1 'polypeptide(L)'
;MSDLVVRNIGTIVTGDIASPVAGGDTLVVRDGLVAFVGPERDADTTGVDCEIDAAGATVIPGLCDNHVHPVIGDYTPRQRQSDFIESCLHGGVTTMVSAGEPHTPGRPKDPAGVKALTVLAHKSFNNLRPAGVKVHAGAVMLEPGLTEADFEEMASAGVKLVAEIGISGVKDPGVAAEMTRWAQALGMKVMVHTGGASIPGSGVIGADFVVEVQPDVAGHTNGGPTALSLADVVTILDETTAHIEIVHNGNVRAAADVVQLAAERDELHRVVIGTDSPAGSGVQPLGMLRVMSWAASLGGIDPELAVGMATGNVARLHELNVGVLEVGREADFSIVDAPLGSQAEDALTAVAIGDTLAVGGTVIDGQIRFVKSRNTPPPVRPIAFPCAPRIRVRVGRVDPAMLRIYQVTVPEHWIDYNNHLTEGYYGVAFGEASDALLEHAGFDEAYRRDERGSFYTVETHIQYLHEVKLGETLTFDTMVLGVRPKSLHAFHSMRRRDGKIAATQETLLLHVDTEELKVRPMAPWILNKFNALAESHGTIPKPDGVGRSINH
;
A
#
# COMPACT_ATOMS: atom_id res chain seq x y z
N MET A 1 -1.54 20.83 -1.68
CA MET A 1 -0.74 19.79 -1.00
C MET A 1 -0.34 20.36 0.36
N SER A 2 -0.19 19.54 1.39
CA SER A 2 0.15 20.02 2.73
C SER A 2 1.67 19.98 2.90
N ASP A 3 2.24 21.11 3.30
CA ASP A 3 3.62 21.16 3.79
C ASP A 3 3.72 20.31 5.06
N LEU A 4 4.78 19.52 5.17
CA LEU A 4 5.04 18.71 6.36
C LEU A 4 6.52 18.69 6.74
N VAL A 5 6.79 18.37 8.00
CA VAL A 5 8.13 18.12 8.52
C VAL A 5 8.14 16.79 9.25
N VAL A 6 9.15 15.98 8.99
CA VAL A 6 9.47 14.78 9.76
C VAL A 6 10.67 15.12 10.64
N ARG A 7 10.54 14.92 11.95
CA ARG A 7 11.57 15.21 12.96
C ARG A 7 12.02 13.95 13.67
N ASN A 8 13.12 14.08 14.41
CA ASN A 8 13.71 13.01 15.24
C ASN A 8 13.95 11.74 14.44
N ILE A 9 14.40 11.86 13.19
CA ILE A 9 14.73 10.72 12.36
C ILE A 9 16.03 10.10 12.89
N GLY A 10 16.04 8.79 13.12
CA GLY A 10 17.25 8.08 13.55
C GLY A 10 18.22 7.87 12.40
N THR A 11 17.71 7.44 11.25
CA THR A 11 18.49 7.21 10.03
C THR A 11 17.70 7.65 8.80
N ILE A 12 18.34 8.37 7.89
CA ILE A 12 17.77 8.75 6.59
C ILE A 12 18.50 7.95 5.51
N VAL A 13 17.81 6.96 4.94
CA VAL A 13 18.32 6.24 3.76
C VAL A 13 17.87 7.01 2.52
N THR A 14 18.80 7.39 1.67
CA THR A 14 18.52 8.31 0.55
C THR A 14 17.86 7.62 -0.64
N GLY A 15 18.09 6.31 -0.82
CA GLY A 15 17.76 5.61 -2.06
C GLY A 15 18.77 5.78 -3.19
N ASP A 16 19.78 6.65 -3.04
CA ASP A 16 20.88 6.76 -3.99
C ASP A 16 22.03 5.84 -3.56
N ILE A 17 22.30 4.80 -4.36
CA ILE A 17 23.34 3.80 -4.05
C ILE A 17 24.75 4.40 -3.92
N ALA A 18 25.00 5.55 -4.55
CA ALA A 18 26.29 6.24 -4.45
C ALA A 18 26.45 7.04 -3.15
N SER A 19 25.33 7.39 -2.49
CA SER A 19 25.30 8.14 -1.22
C SER A 19 24.14 7.65 -0.37
N PRO A 20 24.16 6.40 0.10
CA PRO A 20 22.96 5.67 0.52
C PRO A 20 22.36 6.13 1.86
N VAL A 21 23.13 6.87 2.68
CA VAL A 21 22.67 7.42 3.96
C VAL A 21 22.99 8.91 4.02
N ALA A 22 22.00 9.72 4.43
CA ALA A 22 22.19 11.14 4.67
C ALA A 22 22.44 11.43 6.16
N GLY A 23 23.26 12.44 6.45
CA GLY A 23 23.42 12.94 7.82
C GLY A 23 22.28 13.87 8.20
N GLY A 24 21.82 13.80 9.46
CA GLY A 24 20.75 14.64 9.99
C GLY A 24 19.58 13.83 10.53
N ASP A 25 18.55 14.55 10.95
CA ASP A 25 17.40 14.02 11.69
C ASP A 25 16.06 14.62 11.24
N THR A 26 16.07 15.41 10.16
CA THR A 26 14.93 16.21 9.71
C THR A 26 14.74 16.14 8.19
N LEU A 27 13.49 15.94 7.77
CA LEU A 27 13.02 16.02 6.37
C LEU A 27 11.91 17.07 6.29
N VAL A 28 12.03 18.06 5.40
CA VAL A 28 10.97 19.05 5.14
C VAL A 28 10.40 18.84 3.76
N VAL A 29 9.08 18.91 3.64
CA VAL A 29 8.33 18.79 2.41
C VAL A 29 7.52 20.06 2.17
N ARG A 30 7.61 20.60 0.95
CA ARG A 30 6.87 21.78 0.50
C ARG A 30 6.21 21.48 -0.83
N ASP A 31 4.92 21.76 -0.94
CA ASP A 31 4.15 21.57 -2.18
C ASP A 31 4.29 20.16 -2.80
N GLY A 32 4.40 19.14 -1.94
CA GLY A 32 4.57 17.74 -2.36
C GLY A 32 5.99 17.35 -2.80
N LEU A 33 6.97 18.24 -2.68
CA LEU A 33 8.38 17.99 -2.98
C LEU A 33 9.23 18.01 -1.71
N VAL A 34 10.30 17.22 -1.70
CA VAL A 34 11.35 17.31 -0.68
C VAL A 34 12.03 18.68 -0.80
N ALA A 35 11.98 19.47 0.26
CA ALA A 35 12.55 20.81 0.32
C ALA A 35 13.86 20.85 1.13
N PHE A 36 14.04 19.91 2.06
CA PHE A 36 15.25 19.81 2.89
C PHE A 36 15.43 18.39 3.42
N VAL A 37 16.69 17.94 3.49
CA VAL A 37 17.12 16.71 4.16
C VAL A 37 18.39 17.07 4.94
N GLY A 38 18.40 16.91 6.27
CA GLY A 38 19.58 17.27 7.05
C GLY A 38 19.33 17.49 8.55
N PRO A 39 20.29 18.12 9.25
CA PRO A 39 20.14 18.45 10.67
C PRO A 39 19.03 19.49 10.91
N GLU A 40 18.23 19.30 11.96
CA GLU A 40 17.11 20.20 12.31
C GLU A 40 17.50 21.68 12.35
N ARG A 41 18.67 22.00 12.90
CA ARG A 41 19.16 23.39 13.05
C ARG A 41 19.26 24.16 11.73
N ASP A 42 19.35 23.45 10.61
CA ASP A 42 19.52 24.00 9.27
C ASP A 42 18.20 23.96 8.46
N ALA A 43 17.12 23.40 9.03
CA ALA A 43 15.83 23.22 8.37
C ALA A 43 14.92 24.47 8.48
N ASP A 44 14.34 24.91 7.37
CA ASP A 44 13.27 25.93 7.38
C ASP A 44 11.89 25.30 7.55
N THR A 45 11.42 25.29 8.80
CA THR A 45 10.09 24.76 9.16
C THR A 45 9.04 25.87 9.31
N THR A 46 9.30 27.07 8.80
CA THR A 46 8.38 28.21 8.93
C THR A 46 7.05 27.91 8.24
N GLY A 47 5.94 28.03 8.96
CA GLY A 47 4.59 27.81 8.39
C GLY A 47 4.28 26.35 8.03
N VAL A 48 5.05 25.38 8.51
CA VAL A 48 4.69 23.96 8.39
C VAL A 48 3.64 23.62 9.46
N ASP A 49 2.43 23.24 9.02
CA ASP A 49 1.31 22.92 9.91
C ASP A 49 1.21 21.42 10.25
N CYS A 50 1.96 20.57 9.54
CA CYS A 50 1.96 19.11 9.71
C CYS A 50 3.33 18.60 10.19
N GLU A 51 3.39 18.12 11.42
CA GLU A 51 4.58 17.50 11.99
C GLU A 51 4.38 16.00 12.17
N ILE A 52 5.40 15.23 11.80
CA ILE A 52 5.54 13.80 12.02
C ILE A 52 6.77 13.58 12.91
N ASP A 53 6.62 12.85 14.00
CA ASP A 53 7.71 12.47 14.89
C ASP A 53 8.13 11.03 14.58
N ALA A 54 9.32 10.86 14.00
CA ALA A 54 9.88 9.55 13.69
C ALA A 54 10.35 8.80 14.94
N ALA A 55 10.48 9.46 16.10
CA ALA A 55 10.87 8.84 17.37
C ALA A 55 12.16 8.00 17.30
N GLY A 56 13.12 8.40 16.45
CA GLY A 56 14.37 7.69 16.18
C GLY A 56 14.26 6.55 15.16
N ALA A 57 13.12 6.39 14.48
CA ALA A 57 12.93 5.41 13.43
C ALA A 57 13.64 5.82 12.13
N THR A 58 13.66 4.93 11.15
CA THR A 58 14.31 5.15 9.85
C THR A 58 13.32 5.74 8.84
N VAL A 59 13.79 6.68 8.01
CA VAL A 59 13.04 7.14 6.83
C VAL A 59 13.72 6.60 5.58
N ILE A 60 12.93 5.97 4.71
CA ILE A 60 13.36 5.46 3.40
C ILE A 60 12.49 6.09 2.29
N PRO A 61 12.96 6.20 1.04
CA PRO A 61 12.09 6.57 -0.07
C PRO A 61 10.97 5.55 -0.22
N GLY A 62 9.85 6.00 -0.80
CA GLY A 62 8.77 5.11 -1.15
C GLY A 62 9.26 4.03 -2.11
N LEU A 63 8.90 2.78 -1.86
CA LEU A 63 9.38 1.66 -2.69
C LEU A 63 8.79 1.75 -4.09
N CYS A 64 9.62 1.44 -5.08
CA CYS A 64 9.29 1.42 -6.50
C CYS A 64 9.32 -0.03 -6.98
N ASP A 65 8.16 -0.66 -7.15
CA ASP A 65 8.07 -2.02 -7.69
C ASP A 65 8.28 -1.99 -9.20
N ASN A 66 9.43 -2.49 -9.66
CA ASN A 66 9.79 -2.48 -11.09
C ASN A 66 8.97 -3.46 -11.94
N HIS A 67 8.23 -4.39 -11.31
CA HIS A 67 7.60 -5.51 -12.01
C HIS A 67 6.23 -5.85 -11.44
N VAL A 68 5.21 -5.19 -12.00
CA VAL A 68 3.80 -5.47 -11.69
C VAL A 68 3.04 -5.86 -12.94
N HIS A 69 2.08 -6.79 -12.83
CA HIS A 69 1.14 -7.16 -13.90
C HIS A 69 -0.27 -6.65 -13.62
N PRO A 70 -0.51 -5.32 -13.65
CA PRO A 70 -1.81 -4.78 -13.33
C PRO A 70 -2.87 -5.18 -14.37
N VAL A 71 -4.13 -5.06 -13.97
CA VAL A 71 -5.23 -4.79 -14.90
C VAL A 71 -5.93 -3.53 -14.41
N ILE A 72 -6.73 -2.88 -15.24
CA ILE A 72 -7.34 -1.59 -14.91
C ILE A 72 -8.11 -1.66 -13.58
N GLY A 73 -7.79 -0.73 -12.67
CA GLY A 73 -8.36 -0.64 -11.33
C GLY A 73 -7.49 -1.33 -10.28
N ASP A 74 -8.08 -1.64 -9.12
CA ASP A 74 -7.42 -2.34 -8.03
C ASP A 74 -8.02 -3.73 -7.80
N TYR A 75 -8.01 -4.53 -8.86
CA TYR A 75 -8.42 -5.92 -8.84
C TYR A 75 -7.48 -6.71 -9.73
N THR A 76 -7.15 -7.94 -9.34
CA THR A 76 -6.46 -8.87 -10.21
C THR A 76 -7.29 -10.11 -10.50
N PRO A 77 -7.53 -10.45 -11.78
CA PRO A 77 -8.16 -11.71 -12.15
C PRO A 77 -7.22 -12.89 -11.95
N ARG A 78 -5.89 -12.67 -11.91
CA ARG A 78 -4.90 -13.74 -11.85
C ARG A 78 -4.99 -14.55 -10.56
N GLN A 79 -5.31 -13.87 -9.45
CA GLN A 79 -5.48 -14.44 -8.11
C GLN A 79 -6.83 -14.12 -7.48
N ARG A 80 -7.74 -13.46 -8.22
CA ARG A 80 -9.07 -13.04 -7.76
C ARG A 80 -9.00 -12.22 -6.48
N GLN A 81 -8.10 -11.25 -6.43
CA GLN A 81 -7.85 -10.42 -5.27
C GLN A 81 -8.19 -8.97 -5.58
N SER A 82 -8.99 -8.35 -4.71
CA SER A 82 -9.26 -6.91 -4.72
C SER A 82 -8.26 -6.16 -3.82
N ASP A 83 -8.12 -4.86 -4.07
CA ASP A 83 -7.36 -3.91 -3.24
C ASP A 83 -5.89 -4.32 -3.06
N PHE A 84 -5.30 -4.94 -4.08
CA PHE A 84 -3.94 -5.44 -4.00
C PHE A 84 -2.89 -4.32 -4.09
N ILE A 85 -3.17 -3.26 -4.85
CA ILE A 85 -2.33 -2.07 -4.97
C ILE A 85 -2.35 -1.31 -3.65
N GLU A 86 -3.54 -1.08 -3.07
CA GLU A 86 -3.67 -0.53 -1.71
C GLU A 86 -2.97 -1.41 -0.66
N SER A 87 -3.04 -2.74 -0.80
CA SER A 87 -2.33 -3.64 0.10
C SER A 87 -0.81 -3.49 -0.04
N CYS A 88 -0.27 -3.38 -1.25
CA CYS A 88 1.17 -3.12 -1.48
C CYS A 88 1.60 -1.76 -0.91
N LEU A 89 0.74 -0.75 -0.94
CA LEU A 89 0.99 0.54 -0.28
C LEU A 89 1.26 0.36 1.21
N HIS A 90 0.52 -0.51 1.90
CA HIS A 90 0.80 -0.86 3.30
C HIS A 90 2.14 -1.61 3.50
N GLY A 91 2.76 -2.12 2.43
CA GLY A 91 4.15 -2.60 2.43
C GLY A 91 5.19 -1.51 2.12
N GLY A 92 4.78 -0.25 1.96
CA GLY A 92 5.65 0.89 1.63
C GLY A 92 5.80 1.15 0.13
N VAL A 93 5.08 0.43 -0.74
CA VAL A 93 5.12 0.65 -2.20
C VAL A 93 4.34 1.90 -2.57
N THR A 94 5.04 2.87 -3.15
CA THR A 94 4.44 4.15 -3.58
C THR A 94 4.35 4.26 -5.10
N THR A 95 5.18 3.49 -5.81
CA THR A 95 5.28 3.49 -7.27
C THR A 95 5.31 2.06 -7.78
N MET A 96 4.61 1.80 -8.88
CA MET A 96 4.58 0.52 -9.57
C MET A 96 4.81 0.72 -11.06
N VAL A 97 5.65 -0.12 -11.66
CA VAL A 97 5.91 -0.15 -13.09
C VAL A 97 5.29 -1.40 -13.69
N SER A 98 4.47 -1.22 -14.72
CA SER A 98 3.85 -2.35 -15.42
C SER A 98 4.88 -3.09 -16.26
N ALA A 99 4.99 -4.39 -16.04
CA ALA A 99 5.65 -5.34 -16.93
C ALA A 99 4.69 -5.84 -18.03
N GLY A 100 3.50 -5.25 -18.14
CA GLY A 100 2.44 -5.62 -19.07
C GLY A 100 1.17 -6.02 -18.35
N GLU A 101 0.06 -6.02 -19.09
CA GLU A 101 -1.26 -6.41 -18.60
C GLU A 101 -1.71 -7.79 -19.15
N PRO A 102 -0.89 -8.88 -19.01
CA PRO A 102 -1.16 -10.17 -19.66
C PRO A 102 -2.42 -10.86 -19.16
N HIS A 103 -2.82 -10.54 -17.93
CA HIS A 103 -3.96 -11.16 -17.25
C HIS A 103 -5.30 -10.46 -17.56
N THR A 104 -5.30 -9.44 -18.42
CA THR A 104 -6.53 -8.77 -18.87
C THR A 104 -7.52 -9.80 -19.43
N PRO A 105 -8.74 -9.92 -18.87
CA PRO A 105 -9.72 -10.87 -19.37
C PRO A 105 -10.04 -10.61 -20.84
N GLY A 106 -9.83 -11.61 -21.69
CA GLY A 106 -10.02 -11.46 -23.14
C GLY A 106 -8.97 -10.56 -23.82
N ARG A 107 -7.75 -10.48 -23.27
CA ARG A 107 -6.64 -9.69 -23.82
C ARG A 107 -6.54 -9.81 -25.36
N PRO A 108 -6.60 -8.69 -26.10
CA PRO A 108 -6.43 -8.69 -27.56
C PRO A 108 -4.99 -9.04 -27.96
N LYS A 109 -4.85 -9.67 -29.14
CA LYS A 109 -3.56 -10.13 -29.69
C LYS A 109 -3.27 -9.62 -31.10
N ASP A 110 -4.13 -8.78 -31.64
CA ASP A 110 -3.90 -8.07 -32.90
C ASP A 110 -3.31 -6.67 -32.64
N PRO A 111 -2.61 -6.06 -33.61
CA PRO A 111 -1.93 -4.77 -33.43
C PRO A 111 -2.86 -3.64 -32.92
N ALA A 112 -4.07 -3.53 -33.47
CA ALA A 112 -5.00 -2.48 -33.09
C ALA A 112 -5.50 -2.68 -31.65
N GLY A 113 -5.86 -3.91 -31.31
CA GLY A 113 -6.34 -4.25 -29.97
C GLY A 113 -5.28 -4.10 -28.89
N VAL A 114 -4.03 -4.55 -29.13
CA VAL A 114 -2.96 -4.40 -28.12
C VAL A 114 -2.60 -2.94 -27.90
N LYS A 115 -2.50 -2.14 -28.98
CA LYS A 115 -2.31 -0.68 -28.89
C LYS A 115 -3.44 -0.02 -28.08
N ALA A 116 -4.69 -0.38 -28.37
CA ALA A 116 -5.84 0.17 -27.67
C ALA A 116 -5.82 -0.17 -26.16
N LEU A 117 -5.51 -1.41 -25.80
CA LEU A 117 -5.36 -1.83 -24.40
C LEU A 117 -4.26 -1.04 -23.69
N THR A 118 -3.09 -0.90 -24.32
CA THR A 118 -1.95 -0.17 -23.77
C THR A 118 -2.30 1.29 -23.48
N VAL A 119 -2.89 2.00 -24.46
CA VAL A 119 -3.29 3.40 -24.28
C VAL A 119 -4.39 3.54 -23.22
N LEU A 120 -5.36 2.62 -23.19
CA LEU A 120 -6.43 2.61 -22.19
C LEU A 120 -5.87 2.41 -20.78
N ALA A 121 -4.99 1.42 -20.58
CA ALA A 121 -4.39 1.14 -19.28
C ALA A 121 -3.56 2.33 -18.79
N HIS A 122 -2.70 2.87 -19.66
CA HIS A 122 -1.89 4.06 -19.37
C HIS A 122 -2.75 5.24 -18.90
N LYS A 123 -3.77 5.60 -19.67
CA LYS A 123 -4.64 6.73 -19.33
C LYS A 123 -5.49 6.45 -18.09
N SER A 124 -5.96 5.22 -17.89
CA SER A 124 -6.82 4.89 -16.74
C SER A 124 -6.08 5.06 -15.42
N PHE A 125 -4.85 4.55 -15.31
CA PHE A 125 -4.05 4.69 -14.09
C PHE A 125 -3.51 6.10 -13.85
N ASN A 126 -3.29 6.88 -14.93
CA ASN A 126 -2.99 8.31 -14.80
C ASN A 126 -4.18 9.12 -14.29
N ASN A 127 -5.40 8.75 -14.70
CA ASN A 127 -6.62 9.43 -14.26
C ASN A 127 -7.02 9.04 -12.83
N LEU A 128 -6.80 7.78 -12.44
CA LEU A 128 -7.12 7.26 -11.11
C LEU A 128 -5.97 6.43 -10.57
N ARG A 129 -5.36 6.92 -9.49
CA ARG A 129 -4.30 6.24 -8.74
C ARG A 129 -4.91 5.49 -7.54
N PRO A 130 -5.00 4.15 -7.56
CA PRO A 130 -5.53 3.38 -6.43
C PRO A 130 -4.78 3.70 -5.14
N ALA A 131 -5.51 4.10 -4.10
CA ALA A 131 -4.97 4.57 -2.82
C ALA A 131 -3.87 5.67 -2.92
N GLY A 132 -3.76 6.35 -4.07
CA GLY A 132 -2.71 7.33 -4.36
C GLY A 132 -1.40 6.76 -4.90
N VAL A 133 -1.27 5.43 -5.08
CA VAL A 133 -0.07 4.78 -5.63
C VAL A 133 0.15 5.21 -7.08
N LYS A 134 1.40 5.55 -7.42
CA LYS A 134 1.82 5.95 -8.77
C LYS A 134 2.03 4.71 -9.64
N VAL A 135 0.97 4.28 -10.32
CA VAL A 135 1.02 3.11 -11.21
C VAL A 135 1.32 3.57 -12.64
N HIS A 136 2.53 3.31 -13.12
CA HIS A 136 2.94 3.50 -14.50
C HIS A 136 2.53 2.27 -15.32
N ALA A 137 1.30 2.30 -15.82
CA ALA A 137 0.70 1.22 -16.59
C ALA A 137 0.64 1.49 -18.10
N GLY A 138 0.14 0.50 -18.83
CA GLY A 138 0.09 0.51 -20.29
C GLY A 138 1.45 0.20 -20.86
N ALA A 139 1.94 -1.00 -20.61
CA ALA A 139 3.15 -1.51 -21.25
C ALA A 139 2.77 -2.33 -22.48
N VAL A 140 3.24 -1.94 -23.66
CA VAL A 140 2.81 -2.61 -24.90
C VAL A 140 3.37 -4.01 -24.98
N MET A 141 2.49 -4.99 -25.10
CA MET A 141 2.84 -6.38 -25.36
C MET A 141 3.07 -6.57 -26.87
N LEU A 142 4.26 -7.04 -27.25
CA LEU A 142 4.63 -7.13 -28.66
C LEU A 142 3.86 -8.25 -29.37
N GLU A 143 3.04 -7.88 -30.35
CA GLU A 143 2.29 -8.81 -31.20
C GLU A 143 2.72 -8.66 -32.67
N PRO A 144 2.74 -9.76 -33.46
CA PRO A 144 3.09 -9.68 -34.88
C PRO A 144 2.22 -8.68 -35.64
N GLY A 145 2.87 -7.86 -36.48
CA GLY A 145 2.22 -6.86 -37.31
C GLY A 145 2.15 -5.45 -36.71
N LEU A 146 2.63 -5.24 -35.48
CA LEU A 146 2.94 -3.90 -35.00
C LEU A 146 4.03 -3.27 -35.89
N THR A 147 3.89 -1.98 -36.15
CA THR A 147 4.79 -1.18 -36.97
C THR A 147 5.38 -0.04 -36.17
N GLU A 148 6.46 0.58 -36.65
CA GLU A 148 7.06 1.77 -36.03
C GLU A 148 6.03 2.88 -35.76
N ALA A 149 5.12 3.13 -36.71
CA ALA A 149 4.04 4.11 -36.57
C ALA A 149 3.08 3.82 -35.40
N ASP A 150 2.88 2.55 -35.03
CA ASP A 150 2.08 2.19 -33.86
C ASP A 150 2.77 2.62 -32.57
N PHE A 151 4.10 2.50 -32.49
CA PHE A 151 4.87 2.99 -31.35
C PHE A 151 4.84 4.52 -31.26
N GLU A 152 4.95 5.22 -32.39
CA GLU A 152 4.83 6.68 -32.45
C GLU A 152 3.46 7.15 -31.93
N GLU A 153 2.39 6.46 -32.31
CA GLU A 153 1.02 6.76 -31.83
C GLU A 153 0.91 6.55 -30.32
N MET A 154 1.41 5.42 -29.80
CA MET A 154 1.40 5.13 -28.36
C MET A 154 2.24 6.14 -27.57
N ALA A 155 3.44 6.47 -28.05
CA ALA A 155 4.31 7.48 -27.44
C ALA A 155 3.62 8.85 -27.41
N SER A 156 2.97 9.24 -28.50
CA SER A 156 2.18 10.48 -28.58
C SER A 156 1.00 10.49 -27.61
N ALA A 157 0.46 9.32 -27.26
CA ALA A 157 -0.57 9.16 -26.25
C ALA A 157 -0.06 9.16 -24.80
N GLY A 158 1.27 9.19 -24.61
CA GLY A 158 1.95 9.24 -23.31
C GLY A 158 2.59 7.92 -22.85
N VAL A 159 2.45 6.84 -23.63
CA VAL A 159 3.00 5.51 -23.28
C VAL A 159 4.53 5.55 -23.23
N LYS A 160 5.10 4.90 -22.21
CA LYS A 160 6.55 4.86 -21.95
C LYS A 160 7.13 3.46 -21.78
N LEU A 161 6.32 2.42 -21.88
CA LEU A 161 6.71 1.06 -21.50
C LEU A 161 6.40 0.06 -22.62
N VAL A 162 7.35 -0.85 -22.85
CA VAL A 162 7.13 -2.11 -23.56
C VAL A 162 7.16 -3.22 -22.52
N ALA A 163 6.12 -4.05 -22.54
CA ALA A 163 5.96 -5.18 -21.63
C ALA A 163 7.08 -6.20 -21.85
N GLU A 164 7.24 -7.12 -20.89
CA GLU A 164 8.23 -8.20 -21.00
C GLU A 164 8.09 -9.00 -22.30
N ILE A 165 9.09 -8.84 -23.17
CA ILE A 165 9.20 -9.61 -24.40
C ILE A 165 9.44 -11.07 -24.02
N GLY A 166 8.61 -11.97 -24.55
CA GLY A 166 8.65 -13.39 -24.20
C GLY A 166 7.32 -13.96 -23.73
N ILE A 167 6.39 -13.10 -23.28
CA ILE A 167 5.03 -13.51 -22.88
C ILE A 167 3.93 -13.18 -23.91
N SER A 168 4.23 -12.34 -24.90
CA SER A 168 3.34 -11.97 -26.01
C SER A 168 3.68 -12.72 -27.31
N GLY A 169 3.05 -12.38 -28.44
CA GLY A 169 3.16 -13.14 -29.69
C GLY A 169 4.47 -13.01 -30.47
N VAL A 170 5.27 -11.96 -30.25
CA VAL A 170 6.62 -11.86 -30.84
C VAL A 170 7.59 -12.75 -30.06
N LYS A 171 8.17 -13.74 -30.75
CA LYS A 171 9.12 -14.72 -30.21
C LYS A 171 10.46 -14.76 -30.93
N ASP A 172 10.53 -14.20 -32.14
CA ASP A 172 11.76 -14.14 -32.92
C ASP A 172 12.65 -13.01 -32.40
N PRO A 173 13.92 -13.27 -32.05
CA PRO A 173 14.80 -12.27 -31.45
C PRO A 173 15.11 -11.11 -32.40
N GLY A 174 15.25 -11.35 -33.71
CA GLY A 174 15.49 -10.31 -34.69
C GLY A 174 14.32 -9.33 -34.83
N VAL A 175 13.10 -9.86 -34.87
CA VAL A 175 11.87 -9.04 -34.85
C VAL A 175 11.72 -8.28 -33.52
N ALA A 176 12.00 -8.93 -32.40
CA ALA A 176 11.98 -8.29 -31.09
C ALA A 176 13.02 -7.17 -30.98
N ALA A 177 14.23 -7.37 -31.51
CA ALA A 177 15.29 -6.38 -31.55
C ALA A 177 14.86 -5.15 -32.36
N GLU A 178 14.29 -5.36 -33.55
CA GLU A 178 13.77 -4.28 -34.41
C GLU A 178 12.73 -3.43 -33.67
N MET A 179 11.70 -4.05 -33.08
CA MET A 179 10.66 -3.34 -32.32
C MET A 179 11.23 -2.64 -31.08
N THR A 180 12.23 -3.24 -30.43
CA THR A 180 12.94 -2.62 -29.30
C THR A 180 13.66 -1.34 -29.75
N ARG A 181 14.26 -1.32 -30.94
CA ARG A 181 14.89 -0.11 -31.49
C ARG A 181 13.86 1.00 -31.71
N TRP A 182 12.71 0.70 -32.29
CA TRP A 182 11.62 1.68 -32.47
C TRP A 182 11.16 2.27 -31.13
N ALA A 183 10.91 1.41 -30.15
CA ALA A 183 10.45 1.82 -28.82
C ALA A 183 11.47 2.71 -28.08
N GLN A 184 12.75 2.30 -28.05
CA GLN A 184 13.81 3.05 -27.39
C GLN A 184 14.10 4.39 -28.09
N ALA A 185 13.97 4.47 -29.42
CA ALA A 185 14.09 5.74 -30.15
C ALA A 185 13.02 6.77 -29.74
N LEU A 186 11.88 6.31 -29.21
CA LEU A 186 10.80 7.13 -28.68
C LEU A 186 10.87 7.32 -27.15
N GLY A 187 11.97 6.86 -26.53
CA GLY A 187 12.18 6.95 -25.09
C GLY A 187 11.29 6.02 -24.27
N MET A 188 10.79 4.93 -24.86
CA MET A 188 10.14 3.87 -24.09
C MET A 188 11.20 2.94 -23.49
N LYS A 189 10.91 2.38 -22.31
CA LYS A 189 11.73 1.35 -21.65
C LYS A 189 11.22 -0.03 -22.00
N VAL A 190 12.14 -0.94 -22.31
CA VAL A 190 11.85 -2.29 -22.79
C VAL A 190 12.38 -3.34 -21.82
N MET A 191 11.52 -4.26 -21.45
CA MET A 191 11.86 -5.42 -20.62
C MET A 191 11.84 -6.71 -21.46
N VAL A 192 12.74 -7.64 -21.15
CA VAL A 192 12.71 -9.01 -21.69
C VAL A 192 12.52 -9.98 -20.52
N HIS A 193 11.58 -10.92 -20.66
CA HIS A 193 11.44 -12.06 -19.77
C HIS A 193 12.72 -12.91 -19.82
N THR A 194 13.31 -13.28 -18.68
CA THR A 194 14.46 -14.21 -18.64
C THR A 194 14.23 -15.44 -17.77
N GLY A 195 14.78 -16.57 -18.21
CA GLY A 195 14.70 -17.84 -17.48
C GLY A 195 13.84 -18.90 -18.17
N GLY A 196 13.41 -19.89 -17.37
CA GLY A 196 12.55 -20.97 -17.84
C GLY A 196 11.10 -20.54 -18.00
N ALA A 197 10.32 -21.32 -18.75
CA ALA A 197 8.91 -21.04 -19.02
C ALA A 197 8.08 -20.78 -17.72
N SER A 198 7.47 -19.61 -17.63
CA SER A 198 6.68 -19.13 -16.48
C SER A 198 5.24 -19.62 -16.45
N ILE A 199 4.65 -19.84 -17.63
CA ILE A 199 3.26 -20.30 -17.82
C ILE A 199 3.17 -21.31 -18.98
N PRO A 200 2.13 -22.18 -19.02
CA PRO A 200 1.91 -23.07 -20.15
C PRO A 200 1.87 -22.29 -21.48
N GLY A 201 2.78 -22.62 -22.40
CA GLY A 201 2.92 -21.98 -23.72
C GLY A 201 3.97 -20.86 -23.82
N SER A 202 4.64 -20.48 -22.72
CA SER A 202 5.84 -19.63 -22.76
C SER A 202 7.10 -20.43 -23.12
N GLY A 203 8.07 -19.78 -23.76
CA GLY A 203 9.36 -20.37 -24.13
C GLY A 203 10.44 -20.12 -23.08
N VAL A 204 11.58 -20.81 -23.20
CA VAL A 204 12.78 -20.53 -22.41
C VAL A 204 13.54 -19.40 -23.09
N ILE A 205 13.92 -18.37 -22.33
CA ILE A 205 14.70 -17.23 -22.82
C ILE A 205 16.01 -17.14 -22.05
N GLY A 206 17.12 -17.39 -22.74
CA GLY A 206 18.49 -17.32 -22.21
C GLY A 206 19.20 -16.02 -22.56
N ALA A 207 20.48 -15.91 -22.18
CA ALA A 207 21.30 -14.72 -22.39
C ALA A 207 21.40 -14.30 -23.86
N ASP A 208 21.56 -15.25 -24.80
CA ASP A 208 21.72 -14.96 -26.23
C ASP A 208 20.57 -14.10 -26.78
N PHE A 209 19.34 -14.37 -26.34
CA PHE A 209 18.16 -13.58 -26.75
C PHE A 209 18.22 -12.16 -26.19
N VAL A 210 18.64 -12.00 -24.93
CA VAL A 210 18.81 -10.69 -24.29
C VAL A 210 19.90 -9.89 -25.00
N VAL A 211 21.02 -10.54 -25.34
CA VAL A 211 22.14 -9.94 -26.08
C VAL A 211 21.72 -9.53 -27.50
N GLU A 212 20.88 -10.30 -28.18
CA GLU A 212 20.38 -9.92 -29.50
C GLU A 212 19.39 -8.75 -29.44
N VAL A 213 18.49 -8.74 -28.45
CA VAL A 213 17.42 -7.72 -28.33
C VAL A 213 17.93 -6.39 -27.76
N GLN A 214 18.93 -6.43 -26.86
CA GLN A 214 19.46 -5.27 -26.13
C GLN A 214 18.36 -4.45 -25.40
N PRO A 215 17.61 -5.07 -24.46
CA PRO A 215 16.57 -4.39 -23.70
C PRO A 215 17.15 -3.42 -22.66
N ASP A 216 16.29 -2.59 -22.06
CA ASP A 216 16.65 -1.78 -20.89
C ASP A 216 16.69 -2.62 -19.60
N VAL A 217 15.90 -3.69 -19.54
CA VAL A 217 15.79 -4.59 -18.39
C VAL A 217 15.81 -6.06 -18.84
N ALA A 218 16.74 -6.83 -18.29
CA ALA A 218 16.66 -8.28 -18.21
C ALA A 218 15.78 -8.65 -17.01
N GLY A 219 14.50 -8.89 -17.27
CA GLY A 219 13.45 -9.11 -16.27
C GLY A 219 13.68 -10.39 -15.49
N HIS A 220 13.40 -10.32 -14.18
CA HIS A 220 13.48 -11.41 -13.20
C HIS A 220 14.60 -12.44 -13.49
N THR A 221 15.87 -12.03 -13.46
CA THR A 221 17.03 -12.93 -13.70
C THR A 221 17.11 -14.08 -12.68
N ASN A 222 16.54 -13.90 -11.49
CA ASN A 222 16.30 -14.96 -10.51
C ASN A 222 15.09 -15.86 -10.85
N GLY A 223 14.47 -15.68 -12.01
CA GLY A 223 13.34 -16.43 -12.55
C GLY A 223 11.98 -15.83 -12.23
N GLY A 224 11.02 -16.01 -13.13
CA GLY A 224 9.60 -15.73 -12.89
C GLY A 224 8.70 -16.97 -13.06
N PRO A 225 8.96 -18.15 -12.43
CA PRO A 225 9.83 -18.35 -11.26
C PRO A 225 11.14 -19.12 -11.54
N THR A 226 11.37 -19.60 -12.77
CA THR A 226 12.49 -20.49 -13.08
C THR A 226 13.71 -19.69 -13.52
N ALA A 227 14.77 -19.68 -12.71
CA ALA A 227 15.95 -18.81 -12.88
C ALA A 227 16.80 -19.12 -14.11
N LEU A 228 17.54 -18.09 -14.55
CA LEU A 228 18.72 -18.25 -15.39
C LEU A 228 19.87 -18.91 -14.62
N SER A 229 20.90 -19.38 -15.35
CA SER A 229 22.17 -19.70 -14.73
C SER A 229 22.96 -18.42 -14.41
N LEU A 230 23.86 -18.46 -13.42
CA LEU A 230 24.74 -17.32 -13.16
C LEU A 230 25.65 -16.99 -14.35
N ALA A 231 26.02 -17.99 -15.16
CA ALA A 231 26.80 -17.77 -16.37
C ALA A 231 26.01 -16.90 -17.39
N ASP A 232 24.71 -17.16 -17.55
CA ASP A 232 23.85 -16.32 -18.38
C ASP A 232 23.76 -14.89 -17.84
N VAL A 233 23.66 -14.72 -16.51
CA VAL A 233 23.65 -13.40 -15.88
C VAL A 233 24.97 -12.66 -16.13
N VAL A 234 26.11 -13.35 -16.04
CA VAL A 234 27.42 -12.78 -16.41
C VAL A 234 27.44 -12.32 -17.86
N THR A 235 26.98 -13.16 -18.81
CA THR A 235 26.89 -12.78 -20.22
C THR A 235 26.04 -11.53 -20.42
N ILE A 236 24.89 -11.43 -19.75
CA ILE A 236 24.02 -10.23 -19.82
C ILE A 236 24.74 -8.99 -19.31
N LEU A 237 25.46 -9.10 -18.18
CA LEU A 237 26.22 -8.00 -17.61
C LEU A 237 27.38 -7.56 -18.51
N ASP A 238 28.09 -8.51 -19.13
CA ASP A 238 29.26 -8.24 -19.98
C ASP A 238 28.88 -7.68 -21.37
N GLU A 239 27.78 -8.15 -21.96
CA GLU A 239 27.46 -7.91 -23.38
C GLU A 239 26.28 -6.94 -23.61
N THR A 240 25.65 -6.46 -22.53
CA THR A 240 24.53 -5.51 -22.61
C THR A 240 24.68 -4.40 -21.57
N THR A 241 23.95 -3.30 -21.75
CA THR A 241 23.77 -2.26 -20.73
C THR A 241 22.49 -2.43 -19.91
N ALA A 242 21.79 -3.55 -20.06
CA ALA A 242 20.51 -3.77 -19.40
C ALA A 242 20.66 -3.76 -17.88
N HIS A 243 19.65 -3.25 -17.18
CA HIS A 243 19.50 -3.53 -15.75
C HIS A 243 19.15 -5.00 -15.57
N ILE A 244 19.62 -5.62 -14.50
CA ILE A 244 19.19 -6.97 -14.12
C ILE A 244 18.17 -6.86 -13.00
N GLU A 245 17.05 -7.55 -13.16
CA GLU A 245 15.99 -7.51 -12.17
C GLU A 245 16.01 -8.77 -11.31
N ILE A 246 15.73 -8.62 -10.01
CA ILE A 246 15.31 -9.72 -9.15
C ILE A 246 13.88 -9.49 -8.65
N VAL A 247 13.10 -10.57 -8.57
CA VAL A 247 11.69 -10.49 -8.17
C VAL A 247 11.30 -11.40 -7.02
N HIS A 248 10.24 -11.02 -6.31
CA HIS A 248 9.67 -11.82 -5.22
C HIS A 248 9.20 -13.20 -5.71
N ASN A 249 8.49 -13.25 -6.83
CA ASN A 249 7.96 -14.51 -7.39
C ASN A 249 8.99 -15.32 -8.17
N GLY A 250 10.27 -15.15 -7.84
CA GLY A 250 11.38 -15.90 -8.39
C GLY A 250 12.03 -16.89 -7.42
N ASN A 251 13.15 -17.44 -7.87
CA ASN A 251 13.96 -18.33 -7.06
C ASN A 251 14.75 -17.51 -6.03
N VAL A 252 14.46 -17.73 -4.74
CA VAL A 252 15.08 -17.02 -3.62
C VAL A 252 16.59 -17.24 -3.56
N ARG A 253 17.06 -18.46 -3.83
CA ARG A 253 18.50 -18.76 -3.84
C ARG A 253 19.21 -18.02 -4.97
N ALA A 254 18.62 -18.05 -6.16
CA ALA A 254 19.17 -17.33 -7.31
C ALA A 254 19.17 -15.81 -7.08
N ALA A 255 18.17 -15.24 -6.40
CA ALA A 255 18.16 -13.81 -6.05
C ALA A 255 19.38 -13.43 -5.21
N ALA A 256 19.71 -14.24 -4.20
CA ALA A 256 20.90 -14.04 -3.38
C ALA A 256 22.20 -14.14 -4.20
N ASP A 257 22.33 -15.21 -4.99
CA ASP A 257 23.52 -15.44 -5.80
C ASP A 257 23.72 -14.34 -6.88
N VAL A 258 22.64 -13.82 -7.49
CA VAL A 258 22.68 -12.72 -8.47
C VAL A 258 23.08 -11.39 -7.84
N VAL A 259 22.53 -11.05 -6.67
CA VAL A 259 22.91 -9.83 -5.95
C VAL A 259 24.36 -9.89 -5.51
N GLN A 260 24.80 -11.04 -4.99
CA GLN A 260 26.19 -11.24 -4.60
C GLN A 260 27.12 -11.07 -5.80
N LEU A 261 26.79 -11.68 -6.94
CA LEU A 261 27.55 -11.51 -8.19
C LEU A 261 27.66 -10.05 -8.61
N ALA A 262 26.54 -9.30 -8.57
CA ALA A 262 26.55 -7.88 -8.91
C ALA A 262 27.39 -7.05 -7.93
N ALA A 263 27.36 -7.38 -6.64
CA ALA A 263 28.19 -6.74 -5.62
C ALA A 263 29.69 -6.99 -5.84
N GLU A 264 30.08 -8.24 -6.11
CA GLU A 264 31.47 -8.61 -6.40
C GLU A 264 32.04 -7.91 -7.65
N ARG A 265 31.15 -7.46 -8.54
CA ARG A 265 31.49 -6.78 -9.80
C ARG A 265 31.32 -5.26 -9.75
N ASP A 266 30.90 -4.68 -8.63
CA ASP A 266 30.57 -3.25 -8.49
C ASP A 266 29.43 -2.79 -9.43
N GLU A 267 28.48 -3.70 -9.71
CA GLU A 267 27.37 -3.49 -10.64
C GLU A 267 26.00 -3.41 -9.93
N LEU A 268 25.95 -3.22 -8.61
CA LEU A 268 24.68 -3.08 -7.87
C LEU A 268 23.82 -1.91 -8.38
N HIS A 269 24.41 -0.90 -8.99
CA HIS A 269 23.70 0.21 -9.63
C HIS A 269 22.80 -0.23 -10.81
N ARG A 270 23.05 -1.43 -11.38
CA ARG A 270 22.24 -2.06 -12.44
C ARG A 270 21.17 -3.00 -11.89
N VAL A 271 21.15 -3.27 -10.59
CA VAL A 271 20.16 -4.18 -10.00
C VAL A 271 18.91 -3.42 -9.62
N VAL A 272 17.75 -3.91 -10.08
CA VAL A 272 16.42 -3.40 -9.73
C VAL A 272 15.59 -4.49 -9.09
N ILE A 273 14.70 -4.11 -8.19
CA ILE A 273 13.80 -5.03 -7.47
C ILE A 273 12.37 -4.85 -7.99
N GLY A 274 11.69 -5.98 -8.23
CA GLY A 274 10.26 -6.03 -8.49
C GLY A 274 9.58 -7.16 -7.74
N THR A 275 8.27 -7.35 -7.95
CA THR A 275 7.55 -8.48 -7.36
C THR A 275 7.20 -9.59 -8.34
N ASP A 276 7.12 -9.29 -9.65
CA ASP A 276 6.47 -10.16 -10.64
C ASP A 276 5.10 -10.59 -10.11
N SER A 277 4.30 -9.61 -9.70
CA SER A 277 2.96 -9.83 -9.14
C SER A 277 1.94 -8.96 -9.86
N PRO A 278 0.71 -9.42 -10.02
CA PRO A 278 0.16 -10.75 -9.74
C PRO A 278 0.72 -11.86 -10.66
N ALA A 279 1.11 -12.98 -10.07
CA ALA A 279 1.58 -14.17 -10.79
C ALA A 279 0.87 -15.44 -10.32
N GLY A 280 1.27 -16.61 -10.84
CA GLY A 280 0.70 -17.89 -10.43
C GLY A 280 0.97 -18.27 -8.98
N SER A 281 2.11 -17.82 -8.45
CA SER A 281 2.51 -17.98 -7.05
C SER A 281 1.73 -17.10 -6.07
N GLY A 282 1.05 -16.05 -6.55
CA GLY A 282 0.21 -15.21 -5.72
C GLY A 282 0.32 -13.72 -6.03
N VAL A 283 -0.16 -12.94 -5.05
CA VAL A 283 0.13 -11.51 -4.91
C VAL A 283 0.65 -11.32 -3.49
N GLN A 284 1.83 -10.71 -3.36
CA GLN A 284 2.47 -10.54 -2.05
C GLN A 284 2.66 -9.06 -1.76
N PRO A 285 1.74 -8.45 -0.98
CA PRO A 285 1.81 -7.03 -0.60
C PRO A 285 3.11 -6.59 0.06
N LEU A 286 3.81 -7.52 0.70
CA LEU A 286 5.12 -7.28 1.35
C LEU A 286 6.30 -7.79 0.51
N GLY A 287 6.07 -8.07 -0.79
CA GLY A 287 7.05 -8.69 -1.67
C GLY A 287 8.34 -7.88 -1.79
N MET A 288 8.23 -6.57 -2.01
CA MET A 288 9.39 -5.65 -2.09
C MET A 288 10.26 -5.70 -0.83
N LEU A 289 9.64 -5.59 0.35
CA LEU A 289 10.36 -5.68 1.63
C LEU A 289 11.09 -7.02 1.79
N ARG A 290 10.45 -8.12 1.39
CA ARG A 290 11.04 -9.45 1.47
C ARG A 290 12.24 -9.59 0.54
N VAL A 291 12.16 -9.09 -0.69
CA VAL A 291 13.29 -9.15 -1.64
C VAL A 291 14.45 -8.29 -1.16
N MET A 292 14.20 -7.12 -0.58
CA MET A 292 15.24 -6.32 0.09
C MET A 292 15.91 -7.10 1.22
N SER A 293 15.12 -7.74 2.09
CA SER A 293 15.66 -8.58 3.17
C SER A 293 16.44 -9.78 2.63
N TRP A 294 16.03 -10.40 1.51
CA TRP A 294 16.82 -11.47 0.86
C TRP A 294 18.13 -10.94 0.30
N ALA A 295 18.11 -9.80 -0.38
CA ALA A 295 19.30 -9.18 -0.93
C ALA A 295 20.33 -8.91 0.17
N ALA A 296 19.92 -8.30 1.29
CA ALA A 296 20.82 -8.03 2.41
C ALA A 296 21.25 -9.30 3.16
N SER A 297 20.31 -10.07 3.70
CA SER A 297 20.61 -11.19 4.61
C SER A 297 21.18 -12.43 3.93
N LEU A 298 20.78 -12.69 2.67
CA LEU A 298 21.24 -13.86 1.91
C LEU A 298 22.28 -13.49 0.86
N GLY A 299 22.12 -12.34 0.19
CA GLY A 299 23.08 -11.83 -0.79
C GLY A 299 24.28 -11.12 -0.18
N GLY A 300 24.24 -10.82 1.12
CA GLY A 300 25.40 -10.30 1.87
C GLY A 300 25.77 -8.86 1.55
N ILE A 301 24.80 -8.03 1.13
CA ILE A 301 25.00 -6.61 0.88
C ILE A 301 24.44 -5.74 2.03
N ASP A 302 24.91 -4.50 2.10
CA ASP A 302 24.42 -3.56 3.11
C ASP A 302 22.93 -3.20 2.88
N PRO A 303 22.10 -3.15 3.93
CA PRO A 303 20.66 -2.88 3.84
C PRO A 303 20.27 -1.60 3.09
N GLU A 304 21.04 -0.54 3.24
CA GLU A 304 20.82 0.74 2.56
C GLU A 304 21.02 0.65 1.03
N LEU A 305 21.89 -0.27 0.57
CA LEU A 305 22.05 -0.57 -0.85
C LEU A 305 20.84 -1.37 -1.38
N ALA A 306 20.27 -2.26 -0.55
CA ALA A 306 19.02 -2.95 -0.88
C ALA A 306 17.85 -1.98 -1.03
N VAL A 307 17.78 -0.93 -0.21
CA VAL A 307 16.83 0.17 -0.41
C VAL A 307 17.09 0.86 -1.76
N GLY A 308 18.34 1.17 -2.10
CA GLY A 308 18.70 1.79 -3.38
C GLY A 308 18.24 0.99 -4.61
N MET A 309 18.39 -0.34 -4.56
CA MET A 309 17.90 -1.25 -5.62
C MET A 309 16.36 -1.27 -5.75
N ALA A 310 15.63 -1.05 -4.65
CA ALA A 310 14.16 -0.99 -4.61
C ALA A 310 13.59 0.42 -4.81
N THR A 311 14.44 1.44 -5.01
CA THR A 311 14.04 2.85 -5.06
C THR A 311 14.78 3.60 -6.17
N GLY A 312 15.93 4.23 -5.86
CA GLY A 312 16.63 5.13 -6.76
C GLY A 312 17.12 4.47 -8.05
N ASN A 313 17.49 3.18 -8.03
CA ASN A 313 17.84 2.46 -9.25
C ASN A 313 16.65 2.34 -10.20
N VAL A 314 15.47 1.98 -9.68
CA VAL A 314 14.22 1.89 -10.45
C VAL A 314 13.82 3.26 -10.98
N ALA A 315 13.89 4.30 -10.14
CA ALA A 315 13.57 5.66 -10.54
C ALA A 315 14.50 6.18 -11.64
N ARG A 316 15.81 5.87 -11.56
CA ARG A 316 16.80 6.26 -12.57
C ARG A 316 16.55 5.53 -13.90
N LEU A 317 16.29 4.22 -13.86
CA LEU A 317 15.96 3.41 -15.03
C LEU A 317 14.76 3.98 -15.80
N HIS A 318 13.70 4.34 -15.09
CA HIS A 318 12.44 4.82 -15.67
C HIS A 318 12.32 6.34 -15.76
N GLU A 319 13.37 7.08 -15.43
CA GLU A 319 13.42 8.55 -15.46
C GLU A 319 12.31 9.22 -14.61
N LEU A 320 12.03 8.64 -13.44
CA LEU A 320 10.99 9.10 -12.52
C LEU A 320 11.54 10.10 -11.50
N ASN A 321 10.68 11.03 -11.04
CA ASN A 321 11.05 12.02 -10.02
C ASN A 321 10.81 11.55 -8.57
N VAL A 322 10.79 10.25 -8.34
CA VAL A 322 10.56 9.58 -7.04
C VAL A 322 11.80 8.77 -6.64
N GLY A 323 11.72 8.01 -5.55
CA GLY A 323 12.71 6.97 -5.22
C GLY A 323 14.03 7.47 -4.66
N VAL A 324 14.23 8.79 -4.52
CA VAL A 324 15.41 9.38 -3.86
C VAL A 324 14.96 10.51 -2.93
N LEU A 325 15.45 10.52 -1.69
CA LEU A 325 15.24 11.61 -0.73
C LEU A 325 16.27 12.72 -0.96
N GLU A 326 15.96 13.59 -1.92
CA GLU A 326 16.82 14.70 -2.33
C GLU A 326 15.96 15.94 -2.63
N VAL A 327 16.49 17.13 -2.38
CA VAL A 327 15.78 18.40 -2.64
C VAL A 327 15.29 18.46 -4.10
N GLY A 328 14.01 18.75 -4.29
CA GLY A 328 13.35 18.83 -5.59
C GLY A 328 12.70 17.53 -6.08
N ARG A 329 12.96 16.39 -5.41
CA ARG A 329 12.26 15.12 -5.68
C ARG A 329 10.86 15.12 -5.08
N GLU A 330 9.97 14.31 -5.65
CA GLU A 330 8.62 14.10 -5.10
C GLU A 330 8.71 13.46 -3.71
N ALA A 331 7.90 13.96 -2.77
CA ALA A 331 7.91 13.55 -1.37
C ALA A 331 7.15 12.24 -1.16
N ASP A 332 7.74 11.16 -1.68
CA ASP A 332 7.30 9.78 -1.52
C ASP A 332 8.26 9.06 -0.59
N PHE A 333 7.81 8.73 0.62
CA PHE A 333 8.66 8.11 1.63
C PHE A 333 7.84 7.29 2.62
N SER A 334 8.52 6.34 3.27
CA SER A 334 7.96 5.57 4.38
C SER A 334 8.82 5.75 5.63
N ILE A 335 8.15 5.78 6.78
CA ILE A 335 8.81 5.73 8.08
C ILE A 335 8.73 4.29 8.56
N VAL A 336 9.90 3.67 8.72
CA VAL A 336 10.06 2.24 8.95
C VAL A 336 10.93 1.98 10.17
N ASP A 337 10.74 0.81 10.78
CA ASP A 337 11.47 0.41 11.96
C ASP A 337 11.70 -1.11 12.02
N ALA A 338 12.53 -1.53 12.99
CA ALA A 338 12.54 -2.92 13.42
C ALA A 338 11.13 -3.36 13.85
N PRO A 339 10.68 -4.58 13.49
CA PRO A 339 9.39 -5.07 13.93
C PRO A 339 9.43 -5.45 15.42
N LEU A 340 8.34 -5.21 16.14
CA LEU A 340 8.20 -5.57 17.55
C LEU A 340 8.48 -7.06 17.77
N GLY A 341 9.46 -7.37 18.62
CA GLY A 341 9.90 -8.74 18.89
C GLY A 341 11.07 -9.23 18.03
N SER A 342 11.56 -8.41 17.10
CA SER A 342 12.82 -8.65 16.37
C SER A 342 14.02 -8.71 17.32
N GLN A 343 15.10 -9.34 16.86
CA GLN A 343 16.43 -9.24 17.47
C GLN A 343 17.16 -7.95 17.08
N ALA A 344 16.65 -7.22 16.08
CA ALA A 344 17.19 -5.95 15.63
C ALA A 344 16.64 -4.77 16.45
N GLU A 345 17.48 -3.75 16.61
CA GLU A 345 17.12 -2.51 17.30
C GLU A 345 16.67 -1.40 16.35
N ASP A 346 16.88 -1.56 15.03
CA ASP A 346 16.50 -0.60 14.00
C ASP A 346 16.16 -1.29 12.65
N ALA A 347 15.66 -0.49 11.70
CA ALA A 347 15.21 -0.99 10.41
C ALA A 347 16.34 -1.65 9.59
N LEU A 348 17.53 -1.05 9.56
CA LEU A 348 18.64 -1.57 8.73
C LEU A 348 19.13 -2.91 9.28
N THR A 349 19.29 -3.01 10.59
CA THR A 349 19.67 -4.26 11.26
C THR A 349 18.59 -5.33 11.07
N ALA A 350 17.30 -4.96 11.07
CA ALA A 350 16.20 -5.90 10.79
C ALA A 350 16.30 -6.48 9.36
N VAL A 351 16.55 -5.64 8.36
CA VAL A 351 16.77 -6.07 6.97
C VAL A 351 18.02 -6.95 6.86
N ALA A 352 19.11 -6.60 7.54
CA ALA A 352 20.36 -7.37 7.54
C ALA A 352 20.18 -8.81 8.07
N ILE A 353 19.31 -9.01 9.06
CA ILE A 353 19.03 -10.35 9.61
C ILE A 353 17.86 -11.07 8.92
N GLY A 354 17.25 -10.45 7.91
CA GLY A 354 16.20 -11.07 7.09
C GLY A 354 14.78 -10.82 7.59
N ASP A 355 14.58 -9.98 8.61
CA ASP A 355 13.26 -9.61 9.09
C ASP A 355 12.56 -8.69 8.08
N THR A 356 11.24 -8.82 7.99
CA THR A 356 10.42 -7.87 7.21
C THR A 356 10.19 -6.61 8.04
N LEU A 357 10.50 -5.45 7.48
CA LEU A 357 10.35 -4.16 8.14
C LEU A 357 8.94 -3.90 8.65
N ALA A 358 8.84 -3.19 9.77
CA ALA A 358 7.60 -2.57 10.21
C ALA A 358 7.43 -1.20 9.55
N VAL A 359 6.32 -0.99 8.84
CA VAL A 359 5.98 0.29 8.21
C VAL A 359 5.03 1.06 9.14
N GLY A 360 5.54 2.13 9.74
CA GLY A 360 4.80 3.01 10.65
C GLY A 360 3.82 3.93 9.92
N GLY A 361 4.14 4.32 8.69
CA GLY A 361 3.28 5.09 7.80
C GLY A 361 3.99 5.48 6.51
N THR A 362 3.21 5.82 5.50
CA THR A 362 3.71 6.17 4.16
C THR A 362 3.09 7.47 3.67
N VAL A 363 3.91 8.27 3.01
CA VAL A 363 3.58 9.56 2.40
C VAL A 363 3.79 9.46 0.89
N ILE A 364 2.85 10.01 0.11
CA ILE A 364 2.99 10.19 -1.35
C ILE A 364 2.60 11.63 -1.69
N ASP A 365 3.44 12.32 -2.45
CA ASP A 365 3.27 13.74 -2.81
C ASP A 365 3.08 14.64 -1.58
N GLY A 366 3.78 14.34 -0.48
CA GLY A 366 3.63 15.05 0.80
C GLY A 366 2.30 14.80 1.52
N GLN A 367 1.50 13.83 1.07
CA GLN A 367 0.23 13.45 1.72
C GLN A 367 0.39 12.13 2.46
N ILE A 368 0.08 12.14 3.76
CA ILE A 368 0.04 10.92 4.58
C ILE A 368 -1.07 10.02 4.04
N ARG A 369 -0.72 8.83 3.52
CA ARG A 369 -1.67 7.88 2.95
C ARG A 369 -2.28 6.96 4.00
N PHE A 370 -1.47 6.51 4.94
CA PHE A 370 -1.94 5.80 6.11
C PHE A 370 -1.00 6.03 7.29
N VAL A 371 -1.53 5.81 8.48
CA VAL A 371 -0.78 5.71 9.73
C VAL A 371 -1.04 4.32 10.28
N LYS A 372 0.02 3.58 10.61
CA LYS A 372 0.02 2.15 10.92
C LYS A 372 -0.31 1.26 9.71
N SER A 373 0.67 0.48 9.27
CA SER A 373 0.42 -0.55 8.27
C SER A 373 -0.56 -1.60 8.79
N ARG A 374 -1.48 -2.05 7.94
CA ARG A 374 -2.33 -3.21 8.22
C ARG A 374 -1.65 -4.55 7.90
N ASN A 375 -0.53 -4.51 7.17
CA ASN A 375 0.13 -5.71 6.64
C ASN A 375 1.43 -6.04 7.36
N THR A 376 2.23 -5.04 7.73
CA THR A 376 3.51 -5.28 8.42
C THR A 376 3.32 -5.44 9.92
N PRO A 377 4.26 -6.07 10.63
CA PRO A 377 4.30 -6.00 12.09
C PRO A 377 4.35 -4.54 12.59
N PRO A 378 3.96 -4.28 13.85
CA PRO A 378 4.09 -2.95 14.42
C PRO A 378 5.57 -2.57 14.65
N PRO A 379 5.93 -1.28 14.53
CA PRO A 379 7.27 -0.80 14.82
C PRO A 379 7.58 -0.90 16.32
N VAL A 380 8.87 -1.06 16.67
CA VAL A 380 9.34 -0.99 18.07
C VAL A 380 9.16 0.42 18.63
N ARG A 381 9.50 1.45 17.83
CA ARG A 381 9.40 2.86 18.23
C ARG A 381 7.98 3.42 18.03
N PRO A 382 7.53 4.31 18.92
CA PRO A 382 6.19 4.90 18.85
C PRO A 382 6.14 6.07 17.86
N ILE A 383 6.27 5.78 16.56
CA ILE A 383 6.19 6.78 15.48
C ILE A 383 4.82 7.50 15.57
N ALA A 384 4.83 8.83 15.57
CA ALA A 384 3.63 9.63 15.75
C ALA A 384 3.34 10.52 14.54
N PHE A 385 2.09 10.52 14.11
CA PHE A 385 1.58 11.39 13.04
C PHE A 385 0.51 12.36 13.59
N PRO A 386 0.85 13.36 14.42
CA PRO A 386 -0.09 14.32 14.99
C PRO A 386 -1.04 14.98 13.99
N CYS A 387 -0.52 15.26 12.79
CA CYS A 387 -1.22 15.96 11.71
C CYS A 387 -1.93 15.04 10.71
N ALA A 388 -1.73 13.72 10.78
CA ALA A 388 -2.54 12.81 9.98
C ALA A 388 -4.02 13.09 10.28
N PRO A 389 -4.92 12.96 9.29
CA PRO A 389 -6.35 12.95 9.54
C PRO A 389 -6.65 11.78 10.47
N ARG A 390 -6.59 12.06 11.77
CA ARG A 390 -7.09 11.15 12.79
C ARG A 390 -8.54 10.95 12.42
N ILE A 391 -8.99 9.70 12.37
CA ILE A 391 -10.35 9.38 12.78
C ILE A 391 -10.42 9.86 14.23
N ARG A 392 -10.70 11.15 14.42
CA ARG A 392 -10.85 11.71 15.75
C ARG A 392 -12.22 11.24 16.21
N VAL A 393 -12.21 10.23 17.07
CA VAL A 393 -13.16 10.11 18.18
C VAL A 393 -13.06 11.44 18.94
N ARG A 394 -13.74 12.48 18.45
CA ARG A 394 -13.95 13.69 19.24
C ARG A 394 -14.96 13.28 20.28
N VAL A 395 -14.49 13.00 21.49
CA VAL A 395 -15.30 13.16 22.69
C VAL A 395 -15.68 14.64 22.71
N GLY A 396 -16.86 14.94 22.16
CA GLY A 396 -17.42 16.26 22.19
C GLY A 396 -17.59 16.68 23.65
N ARG A 397 -17.57 18.00 23.90
CA ARG A 397 -18.03 18.56 25.17
C ARG A 397 -19.37 17.91 25.49
N VAL A 398 -19.41 17.26 26.65
CA VAL A 398 -20.58 16.56 27.19
C VAL A 398 -21.75 17.53 27.20
N ASP A 399 -22.69 17.33 26.28
CA ASP A 399 -24.07 17.68 26.55
C ASP A 399 -24.55 16.59 27.53
N PRO A 400 -24.93 16.92 28.77
CA PRO A 400 -25.28 15.93 29.78
C PRO A 400 -26.50 15.06 29.41
N ALA A 401 -27.13 15.29 28.25
CA ALA A 401 -28.26 14.51 27.77
C ALA A 401 -27.92 13.28 26.90
N MET A 402 -26.81 13.22 26.13
CA MET A 402 -26.46 12.04 25.29
C MET A 402 -24.95 11.96 24.99
N LEU A 403 -24.37 10.75 24.94
CA LEU A 403 -22.94 10.54 24.70
C LEU A 403 -22.58 10.71 23.22
N ARG A 404 -21.86 11.77 22.85
CA ARG A 404 -21.38 12.02 21.48
C ARG A 404 -19.86 11.87 21.39
N ILE A 405 -19.45 10.65 21.05
CA ILE A 405 -18.04 10.23 21.06
C ILE A 405 -17.53 9.81 19.68
N TYR A 406 -18.40 9.58 18.71
CA TYR A 406 -18.02 9.14 17.37
C TYR A 406 -18.54 10.10 16.28
N GLN A 407 -17.68 10.37 15.30
CA GLN A 407 -17.94 11.22 14.15
C GLN A 407 -17.14 10.68 12.96
N VAL A 408 -17.74 10.66 11.78
CA VAL A 408 -17.10 10.24 10.53
C VAL A 408 -17.47 11.18 9.38
N THR A 409 -16.57 11.33 8.41
CA THR A 409 -16.89 11.96 7.12
C THR A 409 -17.03 10.86 6.09
N VAL A 410 -18.15 10.82 5.39
CA VAL A 410 -18.51 9.72 4.48
C VAL A 410 -17.49 9.62 3.34
N PRO A 411 -16.72 8.52 3.26
CA PRO A 411 -15.71 8.33 2.21
C PRO A 411 -16.35 7.86 0.90
N GLU A 412 -15.59 7.96 -0.20
CA GLU A 412 -16.07 7.63 -1.55
C GLU A 412 -16.51 6.17 -1.70
N HIS A 413 -15.76 5.23 -1.14
CA HIS A 413 -16.07 3.80 -1.22
C HIS A 413 -17.35 3.39 -0.46
N TRP A 414 -17.99 4.29 0.29
CA TRP A 414 -19.27 4.03 0.95
C TRP A 414 -20.49 4.34 0.07
N ILE A 415 -20.27 4.99 -1.07
CA ILE A 415 -21.32 5.50 -1.94
C ILE A 415 -21.64 4.48 -3.02
N ASP A 416 -22.92 4.18 -3.22
CA ASP A 416 -23.37 3.31 -4.32
C ASP A 416 -23.63 4.09 -5.61
N TYR A 417 -24.06 3.34 -6.63
CA TYR A 417 -24.43 3.85 -7.95
C TYR A 417 -25.60 4.85 -7.93
N ASN A 418 -26.35 4.97 -6.83
CA ASN A 418 -27.40 5.97 -6.67
C ASN A 418 -26.87 7.28 -6.03
N ASN A 419 -25.55 7.39 -5.85
CA ASN A 419 -24.88 8.55 -5.28
C ASN A 419 -25.38 8.86 -3.85
N HIS A 420 -25.62 7.82 -3.05
CA HIS A 420 -25.84 7.93 -1.61
C HIS A 420 -25.09 6.82 -0.86
N LEU A 421 -24.96 7.01 0.45
CA LEU A 421 -24.45 5.98 1.35
C LEU A 421 -25.25 4.69 1.15
N THR A 422 -24.58 3.59 0.83
CA THR A 422 -25.28 2.32 0.61
C THR A 422 -25.64 1.64 1.93
N GLU A 423 -26.68 0.80 1.92
CA GLU A 423 -27.32 0.23 3.11
C GLU A 423 -26.33 -0.43 4.08
N GLY A 424 -25.36 -1.20 3.56
CA GLY A 424 -24.39 -1.93 4.38
C GLY A 424 -23.46 -1.01 5.18
N TYR A 425 -23.08 0.14 4.63
CA TYR A 425 -22.16 1.07 5.29
C TYR A 425 -22.81 1.90 6.40
N TYR A 426 -24.14 1.98 6.46
CA TYR A 426 -24.79 2.47 7.70
C TYR A 426 -24.47 1.53 8.86
N GLY A 427 -24.56 0.21 8.65
CA GLY A 427 -24.21 -0.80 9.65
C GLY A 427 -22.75 -0.71 10.08
N VAL A 428 -21.83 -0.49 9.14
CA VAL A 428 -20.40 -0.24 9.44
C VAL A 428 -20.24 1.00 10.34
N ALA A 429 -20.85 2.13 9.95
CA ALA A 429 -20.74 3.37 10.71
C ALA A 429 -21.33 3.25 12.13
N PHE A 430 -22.42 2.50 12.31
CA PHE A 430 -22.96 2.22 13.64
C PHE A 430 -22.14 1.18 14.43
N GLY A 431 -21.49 0.23 13.74
CA GLY A 431 -20.51 -0.66 14.34
C GLY A 431 -19.36 0.12 14.95
N GLU A 432 -18.78 1.05 14.19
CA GLU A 432 -17.73 1.96 14.70
C GLU A 432 -18.22 2.85 15.85
N ALA A 433 -19.48 3.30 15.81
CA ALA A 433 -20.10 4.02 16.93
C ALA A 433 -20.24 3.14 18.19
N SER A 434 -20.47 1.84 18.02
CA SER A 434 -20.51 0.85 19.10
C SER A 434 -19.11 0.62 19.66
N ASP A 435 -18.10 0.45 18.80
CA ASP A 435 -16.70 0.30 19.22
C ASP A 435 -16.23 1.52 20.02
N ALA A 436 -16.56 2.73 19.57
CA ALA A 436 -16.26 3.96 20.32
C ALA A 436 -16.90 3.95 21.73
N LEU A 437 -18.13 3.45 21.88
CA LEU A 437 -18.78 3.29 23.19
C LEU A 437 -18.03 2.29 24.07
N LEU A 438 -17.59 1.16 23.49
CA LEU A 438 -16.82 0.16 24.21
C LEU A 438 -15.50 0.74 24.70
N GLU A 439 -14.74 1.39 23.82
CA GLU A 439 -13.48 2.07 24.16
C GLU A 439 -13.66 3.14 25.24
N HIS A 440 -14.74 3.93 25.14
CA HIS A 440 -15.07 4.94 26.15
C HIS A 440 -15.29 4.34 27.55
N ALA A 441 -15.83 3.13 27.62
CA ALA A 441 -16.01 2.39 28.88
C ALA A 441 -14.73 1.70 29.37
N GLY A 442 -13.65 1.73 28.59
CA GLY A 442 -12.36 1.11 28.89
C GLY A 442 -12.16 -0.27 28.26
N PHE A 443 -12.97 -0.65 27.26
CA PHE A 443 -12.71 -1.84 26.44
C PHE A 443 -11.62 -1.52 25.41
N ASP A 444 -10.35 -1.60 25.82
CA ASP A 444 -9.20 -1.35 24.96
C ASP A 444 -8.45 -2.65 24.62
N GLU A 445 -7.30 -2.50 23.97
CA GLU A 445 -6.43 -3.63 23.65
C GLU A 445 -5.93 -4.39 24.88
N ALA A 446 -5.70 -3.68 26.00
CA ALA A 446 -5.29 -4.30 27.26
C ALA A 446 -6.42 -5.16 27.84
N TYR A 447 -7.67 -4.70 27.81
CA TYR A 447 -8.82 -5.52 28.20
C TYR A 447 -8.90 -6.82 27.37
N ARG A 448 -8.81 -6.71 26.04
CA ARG A 448 -8.91 -7.89 25.16
C ARG A 448 -7.80 -8.91 25.43
N ARG A 449 -6.58 -8.44 25.69
CA ARG A 449 -5.43 -9.29 26.01
C ARG A 449 -5.52 -9.91 27.40
N ASP A 450 -5.77 -9.10 28.41
CA ASP A 450 -5.60 -9.49 29.82
C ASP A 450 -6.85 -10.18 30.36
N GLU A 451 -8.05 -9.73 29.95
CA GLU A 451 -9.32 -10.30 30.38
C GLU A 451 -9.85 -11.38 29.42
N ARG A 452 -9.26 -11.51 28.21
CA ARG A 452 -9.69 -12.43 27.13
C ARG A 452 -11.16 -12.28 26.73
N GLY A 453 -11.67 -11.06 26.84
CA GLY A 453 -13.07 -10.72 26.56
C GLY A 453 -13.23 -9.95 25.26
N SER A 454 -14.34 -10.18 24.57
CA SER A 454 -14.78 -9.36 23.43
C SER A 454 -16.29 -9.14 23.44
N PHE A 455 -16.80 -8.24 22.60
CA PHE A 455 -18.23 -8.01 22.40
C PHE A 455 -18.65 -8.38 20.99
N TYR A 456 -19.67 -9.22 20.86
CA TYR A 456 -20.27 -9.58 19.57
C TYR A 456 -21.68 -9.00 19.48
N THR A 457 -21.96 -8.34 18.38
CA THR A 457 -23.31 -7.89 18.02
C THR A 457 -24.17 -9.10 17.70
N VAL A 458 -25.25 -9.30 18.45
CA VAL A 458 -26.19 -10.42 18.22
C VAL A 458 -27.49 -9.97 17.58
N GLU A 459 -27.84 -8.70 17.73
CA GLU A 459 -29.03 -8.13 17.11
C GLU A 459 -28.82 -6.64 16.83
N THR A 460 -29.28 -6.20 15.68
CA THR A 460 -29.39 -4.78 15.33
C THR A 460 -30.71 -4.52 14.63
N HIS A 461 -31.28 -3.35 14.89
CA HIS A 461 -32.41 -2.82 14.15
C HIS A 461 -32.05 -1.41 13.67
N ILE A 462 -31.90 -1.26 12.35
CA ILE A 462 -31.53 0.01 11.71
C ILE A 462 -32.74 0.62 11.03
N GLN A 463 -33.00 1.90 11.28
CA GLN A 463 -33.99 2.68 10.55
C GLN A 463 -33.29 3.72 9.68
N TYR A 464 -33.63 3.74 8.40
CA TYR A 464 -33.15 4.72 7.43
C TYR A 464 -34.18 5.84 7.30
N LEU A 465 -33.83 7.07 7.67
CA LEU A 465 -34.74 8.21 7.74
C LEU A 465 -34.46 9.24 6.64
N HIS A 466 -33.19 9.54 6.40
CA HIS A 466 -32.75 10.48 5.36
C HIS A 466 -31.47 10.01 4.68
N GLU A 467 -31.38 10.25 3.37
CA GLU A 467 -30.18 9.98 2.59
C GLU A 467 -28.96 10.77 3.11
N VAL A 468 -27.80 10.11 3.00
CA VAL A 468 -26.49 10.66 3.30
C VAL A 468 -25.65 10.66 2.02
N LYS A 469 -24.95 11.75 1.75
CA LYS A 469 -24.12 11.94 0.55
C LYS A 469 -22.61 11.87 0.85
N LEU A 470 -21.83 11.71 -0.22
CA LEU A 470 -20.38 11.76 -0.20
C LEU A 470 -19.87 13.02 0.52
N GLY A 471 -18.88 12.85 1.39
CA GLY A 471 -18.24 13.96 2.09
C GLY A 471 -19.08 14.60 3.19
N GLU A 472 -20.29 14.11 3.46
CA GLU A 472 -21.06 14.57 4.61
C GLU A 472 -20.41 14.13 5.92
N THR A 473 -20.37 15.03 6.89
CA THR A 473 -19.93 14.73 8.25
C THR A 473 -21.12 14.27 9.08
N LEU A 474 -21.00 13.08 9.65
CA LEU A 474 -21.98 12.43 10.52
C LEU A 474 -21.47 12.41 11.97
N THR A 475 -22.33 12.72 12.92
CA THR A 475 -22.07 12.59 14.36
C THR A 475 -23.07 11.63 15.00
N PHE A 476 -22.64 10.87 16.00
CA PHE A 476 -23.48 9.82 16.59
C PHE A 476 -23.80 10.14 18.04
N ASP A 477 -25.09 10.23 18.34
CA ASP A 477 -25.59 10.31 19.71
C ASP A 477 -25.83 8.90 20.23
N THR A 478 -25.10 8.49 21.26
CA THR A 478 -25.12 7.13 21.81
C THR A 478 -25.78 7.10 23.18
N MET A 479 -26.62 6.08 23.41
CA MET A 479 -27.29 5.82 24.68
C MET A 479 -27.12 4.36 25.08
N VAL A 480 -26.81 4.11 26.35
CA VAL A 480 -26.87 2.77 26.95
C VAL A 480 -28.28 2.57 27.50
N LEU A 481 -29.04 1.66 26.89
CA LEU A 481 -30.42 1.35 27.25
C LEU A 481 -30.53 0.32 28.38
N GLY A 482 -29.54 -0.56 28.51
CA GLY A 482 -29.54 -1.59 29.53
C GLY A 482 -28.26 -2.38 29.58
N VAL A 483 -27.93 -2.87 30.76
CA VAL A 483 -26.69 -3.63 31.02
C VAL A 483 -27.06 -4.84 31.88
N ARG A 484 -26.54 -6.00 31.49
CA ARG A 484 -26.57 -7.24 32.29
C ARG A 484 -25.14 -7.77 32.39
N PRO A 485 -24.82 -8.72 33.28
CA PRO A 485 -23.46 -9.21 33.43
C PRO A 485 -22.79 -9.67 32.13
N LYS A 486 -23.58 -10.13 31.15
CA LYS A 486 -23.10 -10.69 29.88
C LYS A 486 -23.52 -9.92 28.63
N SER A 487 -24.27 -8.81 28.76
CA SER A 487 -24.85 -8.13 27.59
C SER A 487 -24.95 -6.63 27.79
N LEU A 488 -24.80 -5.91 26.69
CA LEU A 488 -24.95 -4.46 26.59
C LEU A 488 -26.00 -4.13 25.53
N HIS A 489 -27.01 -3.37 25.91
CA HIS A 489 -28.06 -2.88 25.02
C HIS A 489 -27.85 -1.39 24.80
N ALA A 490 -27.67 -0.96 23.56
CA ALA A 490 -27.34 0.41 23.20
C ALA A 490 -28.19 0.93 22.04
N PHE A 491 -28.26 2.24 21.92
CA PHE A 491 -28.93 2.95 20.84
C PHE A 491 -28.05 4.06 20.28
N HIS A 492 -28.05 4.22 18.96
CA HIS A 492 -27.31 5.25 18.25
C HIS A 492 -28.24 6.06 17.35
N SER A 493 -28.11 7.38 17.37
CA SER A 493 -28.69 8.27 16.37
C SER A 493 -27.59 8.87 15.49
N MET A 494 -27.62 8.56 14.20
CA MET A 494 -26.72 9.13 13.20
C MET A 494 -27.25 10.49 12.75
N ARG A 495 -26.51 11.55 13.02
CA ARG A 495 -26.92 12.94 12.77
C ARG A 495 -26.05 13.61 11.73
N ARG A 496 -26.67 14.29 10.78
CA ARG A 496 -26.01 15.12 9.76
C ARG A 496 -25.63 16.48 10.32
N ARG A 497 -24.77 17.20 9.61
CA ARG A 497 -24.36 18.58 9.99
C ARG A 497 -25.53 19.56 10.11
N ASP A 498 -26.61 19.38 9.35
CA ASP A 498 -27.82 20.21 9.41
C ASP A 498 -28.70 19.92 10.64
N GLY A 499 -28.29 18.97 11.49
CA GLY A 499 -28.98 18.59 12.71
C GLY A 499 -30.02 17.48 12.54
N LYS A 500 -30.33 17.05 11.31
CA LYS A 500 -31.30 15.96 11.07
C LYS A 500 -30.71 14.59 11.39
N ILE A 501 -31.57 13.68 11.86
CA ILE A 501 -31.20 12.28 12.08
C ILE A 501 -31.35 11.54 10.75
N ALA A 502 -30.23 11.06 10.19
CA ALA A 502 -30.21 10.29 8.95
C ALA A 502 -30.63 8.83 9.15
N ALA A 503 -30.20 8.23 10.25
CA ALA A 503 -30.54 6.86 10.60
C ALA A 503 -30.47 6.65 12.11
N THR A 504 -31.10 5.59 12.59
CA THR A 504 -30.97 5.12 13.98
C THR A 504 -30.61 3.64 14.01
N GLN A 505 -29.93 3.20 15.07
CA GLN A 505 -29.68 1.78 15.35
C GLN A 505 -29.97 1.47 16.81
N GLU A 506 -30.80 0.47 17.07
CA GLU A 506 -30.86 -0.24 18.36
C GLU A 506 -30.03 -1.52 18.24
N THR A 507 -29.17 -1.80 19.23
CA THR A 507 -28.24 -2.94 19.16
C THR A 507 -28.04 -3.66 20.49
N LEU A 508 -28.02 -4.98 20.42
CA LEU A 508 -27.66 -5.86 21.53
C LEU A 508 -26.30 -6.51 21.27
N LEU A 509 -25.38 -6.30 22.20
CA LEU A 509 -24.05 -6.87 22.23
C LEU A 509 -23.95 -7.91 23.35
N LEU A 510 -23.28 -9.03 23.08
CA LEU A 510 -22.94 -10.04 24.08
C LEU A 510 -21.44 -10.04 24.36
N HIS A 511 -21.07 -10.12 25.64
CA HIS A 511 -19.69 -10.29 26.04
C HIS A 511 -19.30 -11.77 25.95
N VAL A 512 -18.23 -12.06 25.21
CA VAL A 512 -17.76 -13.41 24.88
C VAL A 512 -16.32 -13.61 25.32
N ASP A 513 -16.00 -14.86 25.62
CA ASP A 513 -14.63 -15.33 25.77
C ASP A 513 -14.04 -15.60 24.40
N THR A 514 -12.88 -15.02 24.08
CA THR A 514 -12.27 -15.17 22.76
C THR A 514 -11.56 -16.51 22.55
N GLU A 515 -11.32 -17.28 23.61
CA GLU A 515 -10.70 -18.60 23.54
C GLU A 515 -11.77 -19.70 23.50
N GLU A 516 -12.73 -19.66 24.44
CA GLU A 516 -13.81 -20.65 24.47
C GLU A 516 -14.94 -20.37 23.46
N LEU A 517 -14.98 -19.17 22.89
CA LEU A 517 -16.04 -18.68 21.99
C LEU A 517 -17.44 -18.79 22.61
N LYS A 518 -17.54 -18.49 23.92
CA LYS A 518 -18.77 -18.59 24.72
C LYS A 518 -19.09 -17.29 25.45
N VAL A 519 -20.38 -17.06 25.67
CA VAL A 519 -20.85 -15.88 26.40
C VAL A 519 -20.47 -15.93 27.89
N ARG A 520 -19.66 -14.97 28.34
CA ARG A 520 -19.17 -14.88 29.73
C ARG A 520 -19.46 -13.51 30.34
N PRO A 521 -19.49 -13.39 31.68
CA PRO A 521 -19.61 -12.08 32.30
C PRO A 521 -18.46 -11.15 31.91
N MET A 522 -18.78 -9.87 31.77
CA MET A 522 -17.82 -8.77 31.70
C MET A 522 -16.96 -8.73 32.98
N ALA A 523 -15.74 -8.20 32.90
CA ALA A 523 -14.96 -7.92 34.09
C ALA A 523 -15.73 -6.95 35.02
N PRO A 524 -15.63 -7.08 36.36
CA PRO A 524 -16.44 -6.27 37.28
C PRO A 524 -16.29 -4.76 37.08
N TRP A 525 -15.07 -4.30 36.77
CA TRP A 525 -14.79 -2.88 36.58
C TRP A 525 -15.40 -2.30 35.30
N ILE A 526 -15.42 -3.07 34.20
CA ILE A 526 -16.04 -2.62 32.95
C ILE A 526 -17.57 -2.66 33.04
N LEU A 527 -18.11 -3.69 33.73
CA LEU A 527 -19.53 -3.78 34.05
C LEU A 527 -19.99 -2.55 34.86
N ASN A 528 -19.19 -2.13 35.85
CA ASN A 528 -19.49 -0.94 36.65
C ASN A 528 -19.50 0.35 35.81
N LYS A 529 -18.60 0.48 34.82
CA LYS A 529 -18.58 1.62 33.89
C LYS A 529 -19.86 1.68 33.04
N PHE A 530 -20.28 0.55 32.48
CA PHE A 530 -21.53 0.49 31.71
C PHE A 530 -22.77 0.73 32.59
N ASN A 531 -22.80 0.20 33.82
CA ASN A 531 -23.89 0.47 34.75
C ASN A 531 -24.01 1.97 35.08
N ALA A 532 -22.89 2.65 35.31
CA ALA A 532 -22.88 4.10 35.53
C ALA A 532 -23.40 4.88 34.31
N LEU A 533 -23.03 4.46 33.09
CA LEU A 533 -23.57 5.04 31.86
C LEU A 533 -25.08 4.77 31.73
N ALA A 534 -25.55 3.56 32.04
CA ALA A 534 -26.97 3.22 31.98
C ALA A 534 -27.80 4.00 33.00
N GLU A 535 -27.28 4.21 34.22
CA GLU A 535 -27.92 5.02 35.26
C GLU A 535 -28.02 6.49 34.81
N SER A 536 -26.92 7.06 34.29
CA SER A 536 -26.91 8.42 33.75
C SER A 536 -27.91 8.56 32.60
N HIS A 537 -27.87 7.64 31.63
CA HIS A 537 -28.77 7.65 30.47
C HIS A 537 -30.24 7.40 30.84
N GLY A 538 -30.52 6.65 31.91
CA GLY A 538 -31.88 6.41 32.39
C GLY A 538 -32.65 7.68 32.80
N THR A 539 -31.95 8.81 33.00
CA THR A 539 -32.56 10.12 33.29
C THR A 539 -33.02 10.87 32.03
N ILE A 540 -32.65 10.39 30.84
CA ILE A 540 -32.96 11.01 29.55
C ILE A 540 -34.16 10.31 28.90
N PRO A 541 -35.12 11.05 28.31
CA PRO A 541 -36.19 10.45 27.52
C PRO A 541 -35.64 9.55 26.42
N LYS A 542 -36.22 8.36 26.27
CA LYS A 542 -35.79 7.43 25.22
C LYS A 542 -35.97 8.06 23.83
N PRO A 543 -34.95 8.02 22.95
CA PRO A 543 -35.07 8.52 21.59
C PRO A 543 -36.14 7.80 20.78
N ASP A 544 -36.70 8.51 19.79
CA ASP A 544 -37.56 7.91 18.78
C ASP A 544 -36.78 6.84 18.00
N GLY A 545 -37.28 5.61 18.02
CA GLY A 545 -36.68 4.47 17.33
C GLY A 545 -36.40 3.27 18.24
N VAL A 546 -36.24 3.51 19.54
CA VAL A 546 -36.08 2.44 20.55
C VAL A 546 -37.34 1.55 20.58
N GLY A 547 -37.16 0.25 20.49
CA GLY A 547 -38.20 -0.77 20.51
C GLY A 547 -39.05 -0.82 19.23
N ARG A 548 -38.60 -0.21 18.13
CA ARG A 548 -39.30 -0.32 16.84
C ARG A 548 -39.12 -1.71 16.24
N SER A 549 -40.16 -2.19 15.59
CA SER A 549 -40.15 -3.41 14.79
C SER A 549 -40.66 -3.12 13.39
N ILE A 550 -40.26 -3.95 12.43
CA ILE A 550 -40.85 -3.98 11.10
C ILE A 550 -42.22 -4.66 11.22
N ASN A 551 -43.29 -3.93 10.93
CA ASN A 551 -44.65 -4.45 10.90
C ASN A 551 -45.18 -4.30 9.45
N HIS A 552 -45.83 -5.34 8.93
CA HIS A 552 -46.46 -5.35 7.61
C HIS A 552 -47.98 -5.26 7.72
#